data_AF-R7SQI5-F1
#
_entry.id   AF-R7SQI5-F1
#
_cell.length_a   1.000
_cell.length_b   1.000
_cell.length_c   1.000
_cell.angle_alpha   90.00
_cell.angle_beta   90.00
_cell.angle_gamma   90.00
#
_symmetry.space_group_name_H-M   'P 1'
#
loop_
_entity.id
_entity.type
_entity.pdbx_description
1 polymer ?
#
loop_
_entity_poly.entity_id
_entity_poly.type
_entity_poly.pdbx_seq_one_letter_code
_entity_poly.pdbx_strand_id
1 'polypeptide(L)'
;MRVQLPSLALSLASVLAWHGLRKRSLSPSGAAAAFVVGYTMMSVRLSTFGVALIVFYLTGSRATKFGKSVKKQLEEGHQDAGYRNAMQVVCNSLSAAIAALGWSALYDPHSWVAQALRSLGWDAELGRHKVEFDIT
;
A
#
# COMPACT_ATOMS: atom_id res chain seq x y z
N MET A 1 -4.88 -24.20 -2.39
CA MET A 1 -3.41 -23.99 -2.23
C MET A 1 -3.17 -22.78 -1.34
N ARG A 2 -2.57 -23.00 -0.16
CA ARG A 2 -2.17 -21.94 0.77
C ARG A 2 -0.92 -21.29 0.22
N VAL A 3 -1.02 -20.07 -0.32
CA VAL A 3 0.18 -19.27 -0.56
C VAL A 3 0.16 -18.11 0.43
N GLN A 4 0.57 -18.45 1.64
CA GLN A 4 1.19 -17.47 2.52
C GLN A 4 2.53 -17.13 1.85
N LEU A 5 2.60 -15.99 1.17
CA LEU A 5 3.89 -15.36 0.85
C LEU A 5 4.13 -14.14 1.74
N PRO A 6 3.98 -14.22 3.09
CA PRO A 6 4.36 -13.11 3.95
C PRO A 6 5.84 -12.78 3.75
N SER A 7 6.66 -13.79 3.43
CA SER A 7 8.05 -13.61 3.00
C SER A 7 8.17 -12.75 1.74
N LEU A 8 7.41 -13.04 0.67
CA LEU A 8 7.45 -12.22 -0.55
C LEU A 8 6.93 -10.80 -0.31
N ALA A 9 5.80 -10.66 0.39
CA ALA A 9 5.23 -9.35 0.71
C ALA A 9 6.22 -8.53 1.54
N LEU A 10 6.86 -9.15 2.53
CA LEU A 10 7.90 -8.54 3.35
C LEU A 10 9.11 -8.15 2.51
N SER A 11 9.63 -9.04 1.66
CA SER A 11 10.76 -8.77 0.78
C SER A 11 10.45 -7.61 -0.19
N LEU A 12 9.29 -7.63 -0.85
CA LEU A 12 8.89 -6.59 -1.80
C LEU A 12 8.68 -5.25 -1.09
N ALA A 13 7.97 -5.22 0.04
CA ALA A 13 7.79 -4.00 0.83
C ALA A 13 9.14 -3.42 1.28
N SER A 14 10.06 -4.27 1.75
CA SER A 14 11.41 -3.87 2.16
C SER A 14 12.21 -3.30 0.99
N VAL A 15 12.18 -3.98 -0.16
CA VAL A 15 12.88 -3.54 -1.39
C VAL A 15 12.33 -2.20 -1.87
N LEU A 16 11.01 -2.00 -1.87
CA LEU A 16 10.38 -0.74 -2.30
C LEU A 16 10.69 0.41 -1.33
N ALA A 17 10.63 0.18 -0.02
CA ALA A 17 10.98 1.17 0.99
C ALA A 17 12.46 1.57 0.88
N TRP A 18 13.36 0.58 0.77
CA TRP A 18 14.79 0.79 0.55
C TRP A 18 15.08 1.53 -0.75
N HIS A 19 14.45 1.11 -1.86
CA HIS A 19 14.58 1.79 -3.14
C HIS A 19 14.10 3.24 -3.05
N GLY A 20 13.02 3.49 -2.31
CA GLY A 20 12.48 4.82 -2.04
C GLY A 20 13.47 5.75 -1.34
N LEU A 21 14.17 5.23 -0.33
CA LEU A 21 15.25 5.93 0.37
C LEU A 21 16.45 6.17 -0.54
N ARG A 22 16.95 5.12 -1.20
CA ARG A 22 18.13 5.20 -2.07
C ARG A 22 17.94 6.17 -3.23
N LYS A 23 16.73 6.22 -3.80
CA LYS A 23 16.38 7.16 -4.89
C LYS A 23 15.95 8.53 -4.40
N ARG A 24 16.06 8.80 -3.09
CA ARG A 24 15.69 10.09 -2.48
C ARG A 24 14.27 10.53 -2.82
N SER A 25 13.37 9.55 -2.92
CA SER A 25 11.97 9.75 -3.27
C SER A 25 11.04 9.71 -2.05
N LEU A 26 11.53 9.11 -0.95
CA LEU A 26 10.90 9.02 0.36
C LEU A 26 11.91 9.48 1.43
N SER A 27 11.42 10.14 2.49
CA SER A 27 12.22 10.40 3.69
C SER A 27 12.34 9.12 4.54
N PRO A 28 13.20 9.06 5.57
CA PRO A 28 13.23 7.94 6.52
C PRO A 28 11.84 7.59 7.09
N SER A 29 11.08 8.61 7.51
CA SER A 29 9.71 8.42 7.98
C SER A 29 8.75 7.97 6.87
N GLY A 30 8.90 8.52 5.65
CA GLY A 30 8.13 8.09 4.49
C GLY A 30 8.38 6.64 4.08
N ALA A 31 9.62 6.16 4.21
CA ALA A 31 9.98 4.77 3.91
C ALA A 31 9.44 3.79 4.95
N ALA A 32 9.46 4.16 6.23
CA ALA A 32 8.80 3.37 7.28
C ALA A 32 7.29 3.25 7.02
N ALA A 33 6.62 4.37 6.72
CA ALA A 33 5.20 4.35 6.35
C ALA A 33 4.94 3.51 5.09
N ALA A 34 5.77 3.65 4.06
CA ALA A 34 5.65 2.89 2.82
C ALA A 34 5.87 1.38 3.02
N PHE A 35 6.76 1.00 3.95
CA PHE A 35 6.96 -0.40 4.31
C PHE A 35 5.70 -0.97 4.97
N VAL A 36 5.12 -0.29 5.96
CA VAL A 36 3.91 -0.75 6.66
C VAL A 36 2.75 -0.89 5.68
N VAL A 37 2.46 0.15 4.92
CA VAL A 37 1.39 0.16 3.91
C VAL A 37 1.64 -0.91 2.83
N GLY A 38 2.87 -0.98 2.32
CA GLY A 38 3.26 -1.94 1.30
C GLY A 38 3.09 -3.36 1.77
N TYR A 39 3.55 -3.69 2.98
CA TYR A 39 3.36 -5.00 3.57
C TYR A 39 1.88 -5.33 3.73
N THR A 40 1.07 -4.41 4.26
CA THR A 40 -0.38 -4.60 4.42
C THR A 40 -1.05 -4.91 3.08
N MET A 41 -0.82 -4.10 2.05
CA MET A 41 -1.48 -4.26 0.75
C MET A 41 -0.98 -5.48 -0.02
N MET A 42 0.28 -5.87 0.14
CA MET A 42 0.85 -7.06 -0.51
C MET A 42 0.54 -8.36 0.22
N SER A 43 0.15 -8.30 1.50
CA SER A 43 -0.27 -9.45 2.29
C SER A 43 -1.71 -9.88 2.02
N VAL A 44 -2.50 -9.04 1.34
CA VAL A 44 -3.87 -9.40 0.91
C VAL A 44 -3.79 -10.38 -0.25
N ARG A 45 -4.61 -11.44 -0.19
CA ARG A 45 -4.59 -12.55 -1.15
C ARG A 45 -4.84 -12.12 -2.60
N LEU A 46 -5.61 -11.05 -2.81
CA LEU A 46 -5.80 -10.43 -4.11
C LEU A 46 -4.58 -9.55 -4.46
N SER A 47 -3.71 -10.07 -5.32
CA SER A 47 -2.45 -9.39 -5.70
C SER A 47 -2.64 -8.04 -6.39
N THR A 48 -3.84 -7.74 -6.91
CA THR A 48 -4.17 -6.47 -7.59
C THR A 48 -3.86 -5.26 -6.73
N PHE A 49 -4.11 -5.30 -5.41
CA PHE A 49 -3.79 -4.20 -4.50
C PHE A 49 -2.28 -3.93 -4.45
N GLY A 50 -1.46 -4.98 -4.33
CA GLY A 50 -0.01 -4.87 -4.32
C GLY A 50 0.56 -4.39 -5.66
N VAL A 51 0.05 -4.91 -6.77
CA VAL A 51 0.46 -4.49 -8.13
C VAL A 51 0.09 -3.02 -8.37
N ALA A 52 -1.13 -2.61 -8.04
CA ALA A 52 -1.57 -1.23 -8.16
C ALA A 52 -0.71 -0.27 -7.33
N LEU A 53 -0.35 -0.64 -6.10
CA LEU A 53 0.55 0.15 -5.25
C LEU A 53 1.94 0.33 -5.91
N ILE A 54 2.52 -0.75 -6.48
CA ILE A 54 3.80 -0.67 -7.19
C ILE A 54 3.70 0.27 -8.39
N VAL A 55 2.66 0.11 -9.22
CA VAL A 55 2.44 0.93 -10.41
C VAL A 55 2.28 2.40 -10.03
N PHE A 56 1.47 2.69 -9.01
CA PHE A 56 1.28 4.03 -8.46
C PHE A 56 2.60 4.61 -7.96
N TYR A 57 3.37 3.85 -7.17
CA TYR A 57 4.65 4.29 -6.64
C TYR A 57 5.66 4.60 -7.76
N LEU A 58 5.84 3.72 -8.73
CA LEU A 58 6.82 3.89 -9.81
C LEU A 58 6.43 5.05 -10.73
N THR A 59 5.17 5.11 -11.15
CA THR A 59 4.65 6.16 -12.03
C THR A 59 4.71 7.51 -11.32
N GLY A 60 4.18 7.58 -10.09
CA GLY A 60 4.22 8.78 -9.27
C GLY A 60 5.66 9.26 -9.01
N SER A 61 6.59 8.34 -8.72
CA SER A 61 8.01 8.70 -8.50
C SER A 61 8.67 9.28 -9.74
N ARG A 62 8.31 8.82 -10.95
CA ARG A 62 8.79 9.42 -12.21
C ARG A 62 8.16 10.77 -12.47
N ALA A 63 6.83 10.88 -12.33
CA ALA A 63 6.10 12.13 -12.49
C ALA A 63 6.62 13.22 -11.54
N THR A 64 6.90 12.87 -10.28
CA THR A 64 7.42 13.84 -9.29
C THR A 64 8.82 14.31 -9.65
N LYS A 65 9.67 13.45 -10.22
CA LYS A 65 11.02 13.85 -10.69
C LYS A 65 10.95 14.82 -11.86
N PHE A 66 10.09 14.54 -12.84
CA PHE A 66 9.88 15.45 -13.96
C PHE A 66 9.28 16.79 -13.51
N GLY A 67 8.27 16.77 -12.63
CA GLY A 67 7.70 17.98 -12.06
C GLY A 67 8.74 18.85 -11.34
N LYS A 68 9.68 18.23 -10.61
CA LYS A 68 10.80 18.97 -9.99
C LYS A 68 11.74 19.61 -10.99
N SER A 69 12.10 18.91 -12.07
CA SER A 69 12.99 19.50 -13.08
C SER A 69 12.37 20.72 -13.74
N VAL A 70 11.05 20.72 -13.93
CA VAL A 70 10.31 21.88 -14.44
C VAL A 70 10.30 23.00 -13.40
N LYS A 71 9.90 22.73 -12.15
CA LYS A 71 9.86 23.75 -11.08
C LYS A 71 11.21 24.42 -10.82
N LYS A 72 12.30 23.65 -10.88
CA LYS A 72 13.66 24.19 -10.73
C LYS A 72 14.04 25.21 -11.81
N GLN A 73 13.48 25.11 -13.02
CA GLN A 73 13.73 26.08 -14.09
C GLN A 73 12.90 27.35 -13.94
N LEU A 74 11.77 27.30 -13.21
CA LEU A 74 10.85 28.42 -13.06
C LEU A 74 11.08 29.23 -11.78
N GLU A 75 11.72 28.67 -10.75
CA GLU A 75 11.90 29.33 -9.45
C GLU A 75 13.40 29.50 -9.10
N GLU A 76 13.90 30.74 -9.08
CA GLU A 76 15.22 31.08 -8.53
C GLU A 76 15.19 30.88 -7.00
N GLY A 77 15.84 29.83 -6.51
CA GLY A 77 15.94 29.53 -5.06
C GLY A 77 15.22 28.26 -4.58
N HIS A 78 14.78 27.38 -5.49
CA HIS A 78 14.06 26.16 -5.12
C HIS A 78 14.87 25.27 -4.16
N GLN A 79 14.38 25.12 -2.92
CA GLN A 79 14.98 24.23 -1.93
C GLN A 79 14.68 22.76 -2.26
N ASP A 80 15.70 21.90 -2.13
CA ASP A 80 15.66 20.46 -2.42
C ASP A 80 14.84 19.64 -1.38
N ALA A 81 13.62 20.06 -1.02
CA ALA A 81 12.70 19.29 -0.20
C ALA A 81 11.92 18.28 -1.05
N GLY A 82 12.63 17.38 -1.73
CA GLY A 82 12.07 16.50 -2.75
C GLY A 82 11.46 15.18 -2.26
N TYR A 83 11.54 14.87 -0.98
CA TYR A 83 11.17 13.56 -0.45
C TYR A 83 9.71 13.56 -0.01
N ARG A 84 9.00 12.44 -0.23
CA ARG A 84 7.67 12.27 0.38
C ARG A 84 7.84 11.80 1.82
N ASN A 85 7.17 12.46 2.76
CA ASN A 85 7.21 12.13 4.18
C ASN A 85 6.14 11.09 4.56
N ALA A 86 6.16 10.62 5.81
CA ALA A 86 5.19 9.65 6.33
C ALA A 86 3.74 10.10 6.12
N MET A 87 3.43 11.36 6.46
CA MET A 87 2.07 11.90 6.31
C MET A 87 1.61 11.87 4.87
N GLN A 88 2.46 12.29 3.92
CA GLN A 88 2.11 12.23 2.50
C GLN A 88 1.89 10.79 2.04
N VAL A 89 2.74 9.84 2.46
CA VAL A 89 2.56 8.43 2.11
C VAL A 89 1.22 7.93 2.64
N VAL A 90 0.96 8.10 3.94
CA VAL A 90 -0.30 7.67 4.58
C VAL A 90 -1.50 8.33 3.92
N CYS A 91 -1.52 9.64 3.75
CA CYS A 91 -2.63 10.34 3.10
C CYS A 91 -2.92 9.82 1.68
N ASN A 92 -1.89 9.46 0.91
CA ASN A 92 -2.08 8.95 -0.46
C ASN A 92 -2.51 7.48 -0.49
N SER A 93 -2.15 6.68 0.51
CA SER A 93 -2.35 5.23 0.47
C SER A 93 -3.39 4.69 1.44
N LEU A 94 -3.88 5.48 2.40
CA LEU A 94 -4.78 5.02 3.46
C LEU A 94 -6.09 4.47 2.89
N SER A 95 -6.71 5.14 1.93
CA SER A 95 -7.94 4.67 1.29
C SER A 95 -7.76 3.31 0.61
N ALA A 96 -6.64 3.12 -0.08
CA ALA A 96 -6.29 1.85 -0.72
C ALA A 96 -6.01 0.75 0.30
N ALA A 97 -5.35 1.07 1.42
CA ALA A 97 -5.12 0.13 2.51
C ALA A 97 -6.44 -0.30 3.19
N ILE A 98 -7.37 0.64 3.44
CA ILE A 98 -8.71 0.35 3.95
C ILE A 98 -9.47 -0.56 2.97
N ALA A 99 -9.45 -0.24 1.67
CA ALA A 99 -10.10 -1.07 0.65
C ALA A 99 -9.51 -2.49 0.61
N ALA A 100 -8.19 -2.63 0.70
CA ALA A 100 -7.52 -3.93 0.72
C ALA A 100 -7.90 -4.76 1.96
N LEU A 101 -7.95 -4.13 3.15
CA LEU A 101 -8.39 -4.77 4.39
C LEU A 101 -9.88 -5.14 4.36
N GLY A 102 -10.73 -4.25 3.82
CA GLY A 102 -12.16 -4.50 3.64
C GLY A 102 -12.43 -5.67 2.70
N TRP A 103 -11.71 -5.74 1.57
CA TRP A 103 -11.75 -6.90 0.68
C TRP A 103 -11.36 -8.19 1.41
N SER A 104 -10.26 -8.14 2.18
CA SER A 104 -9.79 -9.29 2.98
C SER A 104 -10.83 -9.76 4.00
N ALA A 105 -11.52 -8.82 4.67
CA ALA A 105 -12.57 -9.11 5.63
C ALA A 105 -13.81 -9.76 4.99
N LEU A 106 -14.24 -9.27 3.83
CA LEU A 106 -15.46 -9.72 3.16
C LEU A 106 -15.26 -11.02 2.36
N TYR A 107 -14.12 -11.16 1.68
CA TYR A 107 -13.90 -12.19 0.66
C TYR A 107 -12.81 -13.21 1.01
N ASP A 108 -12.03 -13.01 2.08
CA ASP A 108 -11.06 -14.00 2.56
C ASP A 108 -11.35 -14.42 4.01
N PRO A 109 -12.27 -15.38 4.23
CA PRO A 109 -12.69 -15.85 5.55
C PRO A 109 -11.57 -16.39 6.44
N HIS A 110 -10.46 -16.82 5.84
CA HIS A 110 -9.29 -17.35 6.54
C HIS A 110 -8.20 -16.30 6.75
N SER A 111 -8.41 -15.07 6.28
CA SER A 111 -7.49 -13.96 6.55
C SER A 111 -7.44 -13.65 8.05
N TRP A 112 -6.31 -13.14 8.52
CA TRP A 112 -6.18 -12.68 9.89
C TRP A 112 -7.13 -11.50 10.20
N VAL A 113 -7.47 -10.69 9.19
CA VAL A 113 -8.41 -9.58 9.30
C VAL A 113 -9.82 -10.09 9.60
N ALA A 114 -10.28 -11.08 8.83
CA ALA A 114 -11.58 -11.71 9.05
C ALA A 114 -11.64 -12.41 10.42
N GLN A 115 -10.56 -13.07 10.84
CA GLN A 115 -10.47 -13.71 12.16
C GLN A 115 -10.49 -12.68 13.30
N ALA A 116 -9.77 -11.57 13.16
CA ALA A 116 -9.77 -10.49 14.14
C ALA A 116 -11.17 -9.87 14.29
N LEU A 117 -11.85 -9.56 13.18
CA LEU A 117 -13.22 -9.02 13.21
C LEU A 117 -14.22 -10.00 13.84
N ARG A 118 -14.06 -11.31 13.60
CA ARG A 118 -14.88 -12.34 14.27
C ARG A 118 -14.62 -12.39 15.77
N SER A 119 -13.37 -12.27 16.21
CA SER A 119 -13.05 -12.22 17.65
C SER A 119 -13.63 -10.99 18.35
N LEU A 120 -13.95 -9.93 17.59
CA LEU A 120 -14.62 -8.72 18.06
C LEU A 120 -16.16 -8.79 17.96
N GLY A 121 -16.73 -9.93 17.57
CA GLY A 121 -18.19 -10.12 17.47
C GLY A 121 -18.84 -9.52 16.22
N TRP A 122 -18.06 -9.21 15.17
CA TRP A 122 -18.57 -8.67 13.90
C TRP A 122 -19.02 -9.76 12.89
N ASP A 123 -19.15 -10.99 13.34
CA ASP A 123 -19.47 -12.17 12.52
C ASP A 123 -20.90 -12.13 11.95
N ALA A 124 -21.88 -11.63 12.71
CA ALA A 124 -23.28 -11.58 12.32
C ALA A 124 -23.59 -10.57 11.19
N GLU A 125 -22.84 -9.47 11.08
CA GLU A 125 -23.07 -8.47 10.03
C GLU A 125 -22.34 -8.80 8.72
N LEU A 126 -21.14 -9.38 8.80
CA LEU A 126 -20.37 -9.78 7.62
C LEU A 126 -21.06 -10.91 6.84
N GLY A 127 -21.80 -11.79 7.52
CA GLY A 127 -22.58 -12.86 6.88
C GLY A 127 -23.72 -12.35 5.98
N ARG A 128 -24.31 -11.19 6.29
CA ARG A 128 -25.44 -10.62 5.52
C ARG A 128 -25.03 -9.98 4.19
N HIS A 129 -23.75 -9.66 4.02
CA HIS A 129 -23.22 -8.99 2.81
C HIS A 129 -22.30 -9.89 1.99
N LYS A 130 -22.20 -11.19 2.32
CA LYS A 130 -21.52 -12.14 1.45
C LYS A 130 -22.34 -12.33 0.18
N VAL A 131 -21.91 -11.69 -0.90
CA VAL A 131 -22.38 -12.04 -2.22
C VAL A 131 -21.68 -13.34 -2.61
N GLU A 132 -22.44 -14.43 -2.68
CA GLU A 132 -21.98 -15.72 -3.19
C GLU A 132 -21.81 -15.58 -4.70
N PHE A 133 -20.62 -15.16 -5.13
CA PHE A 133 -20.28 -15.17 -6.54
C PHE A 133 -19.88 -16.60 -6.91
N ASP A 134 -20.84 -17.31 -7.49
CA ASP A 134 -20.61 -18.54 -8.24
C ASP A 134 -19.72 -18.21 -9.45
N ILE A 135 -18.41 -18.35 -9.26
CA ILE A 135 -17.46 -18.34 -10.36
C ILE A 135 -17.14 -19.79 -10.67
N THR A 136 -18.04 -20.41 -11.43
CA THR A 136 -17.76 -21.61 -12.23
C THR A 136 -16.80 -21.26 -13.37
#